data_AF-A0A925QEC3-F1
#
_entry.id   AF-A0A925QEC3-F1
#
_cell.length_a   1.000
_cell.length_b   1.000
_cell.length_c   1.000
_cell.angle_alpha   90.00
_cell.angle_beta   90.00
_cell.angle_gamma   90.00
#
_symmetry.space_group_name_H-M   'P 1'
#
loop_
_entity.id
_entity.type
_entity.pdbx_description
1 polymer ?
#
loop_
_entity_poly.entity_id
_entity_poly.type
_entity_poly.pdbx_seq_one_letter_code
_entity_poly.pdbx_strand_id
1 'polypeptide(L)'
;MNPGISPPVSDDSEEAPLNLPPLQRDASGNVDIDSVPDVIQWFLDFDQRVAVIKHPNVEEVFQWKQEQSRAAGEPVFDFNRAEDRLAIGIVQALSQYATESSLHSWISQLLNALDSASKANESAAEAYKLDLAAGGSIVKEAEKIPSARGRREFLINCWLETLCTAEARVLGWLYKEFYGHPFAP
;
A
#
# COMPACT_ATOMS: atom_id res chain seq x y z
N MET A 1 42.65 -40.98 -28.85
CA MET A 1 41.40 -41.74 -28.69
C MET A 1 41.51 -42.51 -27.38
N ASN A 2 40.80 -42.27 -26.28
CA ASN A 2 39.76 -41.34 -25.86
C ASN A 2 39.93 -41.22 -24.31
N PRO A 3 39.92 -40.02 -23.69
CA PRO A 3 40.13 -39.87 -22.25
C PRO A 3 38.83 -40.10 -21.45
N GLY A 4 38.99 -40.47 -20.18
CA GLY A 4 37.95 -40.93 -19.27
C GLY A 4 36.79 -39.96 -19.04
N ILE A 5 35.60 -40.55 -18.97
CA ILE A 5 34.31 -39.91 -18.70
C ILE A 5 34.28 -39.51 -17.21
N SER A 6 34.18 -38.20 -16.94
CA SER A 6 33.81 -37.69 -15.62
C SER A 6 32.28 -37.76 -15.45
N PRO A 7 31.75 -38.00 -14.24
CA PRO A 7 30.32 -37.98 -14.00
C PRO A 7 29.79 -36.53 -14.02
N PRO A 8 28.51 -36.31 -14.38
CA PRO A 8 27.90 -34.99 -14.24
C PRO A 8 27.74 -34.69 -12.74
N VAL A 9 28.30 -33.56 -12.31
CA VAL A 9 27.92 -32.90 -11.07
C VAL A 9 26.51 -32.37 -11.30
N SER A 10 25.52 -32.98 -10.67
CA SER A 10 24.19 -32.38 -10.55
C SER A 10 24.32 -31.18 -9.62
N ASP A 11 24.46 -30.01 -10.23
CA ASP A 11 24.35 -28.71 -9.60
C ASP A 11 22.86 -28.46 -9.32
N ASP A 12 22.31 -29.14 -8.30
CA ASP A 12 21.05 -28.76 -7.68
C ASP A 12 21.32 -27.58 -6.74
N SER A 13 21.78 -26.47 -7.32
CA SER A 13 21.64 -25.16 -6.70
C SER A 13 20.16 -24.77 -6.88
N GLU A 14 19.34 -25.11 -5.88
CA GLU A 14 18.03 -24.50 -5.71
C GLU A 14 18.23 -22.97 -5.71
N GLU A 15 17.95 -22.32 -6.85
CA GLU A 15 17.75 -20.88 -6.90
C GLU A 15 16.57 -20.58 -5.96
N ALA A 16 16.88 -20.19 -4.72
CA ALA A 16 15.90 -19.58 -3.83
C ALA A 16 15.21 -18.46 -4.63
N PRO A 17 13.87 -18.42 -4.70
CA PRO A 17 13.17 -17.44 -5.51
C PRO A 17 13.53 -16.05 -5.00
N LEU A 18 14.36 -15.34 -5.78
CA LEU A 18 15.15 -14.16 -5.39
C LEU A 18 14.32 -12.91 -5.07
N ASN A 19 13.01 -13.00 -4.84
CA ASN A 19 12.18 -11.84 -4.55
C ASN A 19 10.79 -12.20 -3.99
N LEU A 20 10.73 -12.92 -2.88
CA LEU A 20 9.48 -13.06 -2.12
C LEU A 20 9.52 -12.17 -0.87
N PRO A 21 8.38 -11.61 -0.44
CA PRO A 21 8.34 -10.88 0.82
C PRO A 21 8.81 -11.79 1.97
N PRO A 22 9.70 -11.31 2.84
CA PRO A 22 10.37 -12.12 3.87
C PRO A 22 9.45 -12.37 5.07
N LEU A 23 8.38 -13.14 4.86
CA LEU A 23 7.46 -13.53 5.94
C LEU A 23 7.98 -14.77 6.65
N GLN A 24 8.24 -14.65 7.95
CA GLN A 24 8.71 -15.75 8.78
C GLN A 24 7.54 -16.56 9.34
N ARG A 25 7.85 -17.79 9.76
CA ARG A 25 6.91 -18.67 10.47
C ARG A 25 7.50 -19.09 11.81
N ASP A 26 6.65 -19.15 12.83
CA ASP A 26 7.03 -19.61 14.16
C ASP A 26 7.29 -21.13 14.20
N ALA A 27 7.71 -21.64 15.36
CA ALA A 27 7.97 -23.06 15.57
C ALA A 27 6.73 -23.96 15.38
N SER A 28 5.53 -23.40 15.38
CA SER A 28 4.26 -24.09 15.15
C SER A 28 3.81 -24.02 13.68
N GLY A 29 4.56 -23.32 12.82
CA GLY A 29 4.25 -23.10 11.41
C GLY A 29 3.27 -21.94 11.14
N ASN A 30 2.87 -21.20 12.19
CA ASN A 30 2.05 -20.01 12.03
C ASN A 30 2.90 -18.84 11.56
N VAL A 31 2.26 -17.83 10.98
CA VAL A 31 2.98 -16.63 10.57
C VAL A 31 3.49 -15.86 11.79
N ASP A 32 4.76 -15.48 11.73
CA ASP A 32 5.39 -14.61 12.71
C ASP A 32 5.08 -13.13 12.42
N ILE A 33 4.26 -12.52 13.28
CA ILE A 33 3.84 -11.11 13.15
C ILE A 33 5.03 -10.16 13.26
N ASP A 34 6.11 -10.53 13.96
CA ASP A 34 7.29 -9.69 14.11
C ASP A 34 8.05 -9.51 12.78
N SER A 35 7.79 -10.37 11.78
CA SER A 35 8.34 -10.26 10.42
C SER A 35 7.52 -9.37 9.47
N VAL A 36 6.33 -8.90 9.88
CA VAL A 36 5.46 -8.05 9.05
C VAL A 36 6.14 -6.74 8.63
N PRO A 37 6.91 -6.03 9.47
CA PRO A 37 7.63 -4.83 9.03
C PRO A 37 8.57 -5.08 7.84
N ASP A 38 9.28 -6.22 7.82
CA ASP A 38 10.17 -6.58 6.71
C ASP A 38 9.38 -6.89 5.43
N VAL A 39 8.19 -7.48 5.55
CA VAL A 39 7.25 -7.67 4.43
C VAL A 39 6.79 -6.32 3.88
N ILE A 40 6.39 -5.38 4.75
CA ILE A 40 5.98 -4.04 4.34
C ILE A 40 7.12 -3.34 3.61
N GLN A 41 8.34 -3.41 4.14
CA GLN A 41 9.53 -2.85 3.50
C GLN A 41 9.77 -3.46 2.11
N TRP A 42 9.62 -4.78 1.99
CA TRP A 42 9.73 -5.45 0.68
C TRP A 42 8.70 -4.89 -0.32
N PHE A 43 7.44 -4.71 0.08
CA PHE A 43 6.43 -4.12 -0.81
C PHE A 43 6.76 -2.68 -1.20
N LEU A 44 7.28 -1.88 -0.25
CA LEU A 44 7.73 -0.51 -0.50
C LEU A 44 8.89 -0.42 -1.50
N ASP A 45 9.69 -1.47 -1.62
CA ASP A 45 10.88 -1.50 -2.47
C ASP A 45 10.64 -2.20 -3.83
N PHE A 46 9.74 -3.20 -3.87
CA PHE A 46 9.57 -4.06 -5.05
C PHE A 46 8.17 -4.03 -5.69
N ASP A 47 7.10 -3.68 -4.96
CA ASP A 47 5.77 -3.54 -5.56
C ASP A 47 5.54 -2.08 -5.95
N GLN A 48 5.59 -1.79 -7.26
CA GLN A 48 5.43 -0.42 -7.77
C GLN A 48 4.15 0.26 -7.30
N ARG A 49 3.07 -0.50 -7.10
CA ARG A 49 1.76 0.06 -6.73
C ARG A 49 1.69 0.38 -5.23
N VAL A 50 2.54 -0.25 -4.41
CA VAL A 50 2.76 0.14 -3.00
C VAL A 50 3.80 1.26 -2.93
N ALA A 51 4.91 1.15 -3.67
CA ALA A 51 6.01 2.11 -3.69
C ALA A 51 5.59 3.54 -4.08
N VAL A 52 4.48 3.71 -4.81
CA VAL A 52 3.89 5.02 -5.11
C VAL A 52 3.63 5.84 -3.83
N ILE A 53 3.40 5.22 -2.68
CA ILE A 53 3.24 5.94 -1.39
C ILE A 53 4.47 6.80 -1.04
N LYS A 54 5.66 6.43 -1.54
CA LYS A 54 6.93 7.12 -1.32
C LYS A 54 7.15 8.27 -2.30
N HIS A 55 6.27 8.42 -3.29
CA HIS A 55 6.42 9.43 -4.33
C HIS A 55 6.29 10.85 -3.73
N PRO A 56 7.14 11.81 -4.12
CA PRO A 56 7.10 13.17 -3.55
C PRO A 56 5.72 13.86 -3.65
N ASN A 57 4.98 13.61 -4.73
CA ASN A 57 3.64 14.18 -4.90
C ASN A 57 2.60 13.56 -3.94
N VAL A 58 2.79 12.30 -3.54
CA VAL A 58 1.93 11.65 -2.53
C VAL A 58 2.30 12.17 -1.15
N GLU A 59 3.59 12.31 -0.86
CA GLU A 59 4.07 12.92 0.37
C GLU A 59 3.53 14.35 0.52
N GLU A 60 3.51 15.16 -0.54
CA GLU A 60 2.90 16.49 -0.54
C GLU A 60 1.41 16.45 -0.13
N VAL A 61 0.62 15.54 -0.71
CA VAL A 61 -0.80 15.39 -0.37
C VAL A 61 -0.97 14.92 1.08
N PHE A 62 -0.10 14.03 1.56
CA PHE A 62 -0.10 13.56 2.94
C PHE A 62 0.18 14.70 3.93
N GLN A 63 1.20 15.51 3.68
CA GLN A 63 1.53 16.68 4.50
C GLN A 63 0.38 17.69 4.49
N TRP A 64 -0.21 17.96 3.32
CA TRP A 64 -1.43 18.78 3.22
C TRP A 64 -2.57 18.21 4.09
N LYS A 65 -2.79 16.89 4.08
CA LYS A 65 -3.85 16.26 4.88
C LYS A 65 -3.57 16.40 6.39
N GLN A 66 -2.32 16.27 6.81
CA GLN A 66 -1.93 16.48 8.21
C GLN A 66 -2.19 17.92 8.66
N GLU A 67 -1.80 18.91 7.85
CA GLU A 67 -2.08 20.32 8.14
C GLU A 67 -3.58 20.61 8.22
N GLN A 68 -4.37 19.99 7.33
CA GLN A 68 -5.83 20.12 7.34
C GLN A 68 -6.45 19.53 8.60
N SER A 69 -6.01 18.36 9.05
CA SER A 69 -6.47 17.77 10.32
C SER A 69 -6.05 18.61 11.52
N ARG A 70 -4.82 19.15 11.52
CA ARG A 70 -4.33 20.05 12.58
C ARG A 70 -5.19 21.31 12.66
N ALA A 71 -5.51 21.91 11.52
CA ALA A 71 -6.36 23.10 11.45
C ALA A 71 -7.81 22.82 11.89
N ALA A 72 -8.29 21.58 11.74
CA ALA A 72 -9.61 21.16 12.19
C ALA A 72 -9.65 20.76 13.68
N GLY A 73 -8.52 20.74 14.38
CA GLY A 73 -8.42 20.26 15.76
C GLY A 73 -8.59 18.74 15.89
N GLU A 74 -8.44 18.01 14.79
CA GLU A 74 -8.45 16.55 14.79
C GLU A 74 -7.12 16.02 15.37
N PRO A 75 -7.12 14.85 16.03
CA PRO A 75 -5.88 14.18 16.40
C PRO A 75 -5.07 13.87 15.15
N VAL A 76 -3.92 14.51 15.02
CA VAL A 76 -2.94 14.21 13.98
C VAL A 76 -1.96 13.19 14.55
N PHE A 77 -1.85 12.05 13.90
CA PHE A 77 -0.77 11.12 14.21
C PHE A 77 0.54 11.73 13.73
N ASP A 78 1.54 11.77 14.63
CA ASP A 78 2.84 12.43 14.41
C ASP A 78 3.75 11.58 13.52
N PHE A 79 3.26 11.28 12.31
CA PHE A 79 4.00 10.55 11.30
C PHE A 79 4.80 11.54 10.47
N ASN A 80 6.09 11.28 10.29
CA ASN A 80 6.95 12.15 9.49
C ASN A 80 6.73 11.94 8.00
N ARG A 81 6.33 10.74 7.58
CA ARG A 81 6.23 10.32 6.17
C ARG A 81 4.97 9.52 5.89
N ALA A 82 4.51 9.55 4.64
CA ALA A 82 3.35 8.78 4.20
C ALA A 82 3.55 7.27 4.34
N GLU A 83 4.77 6.78 4.13
CA GLU A 83 5.12 5.36 4.32
C GLU A 83 5.01 4.90 5.78
N ASP A 84 5.31 5.79 6.75
CA ASP A 84 5.15 5.48 8.19
C ASP A 84 3.66 5.29 8.51
N ARG A 85 2.80 6.16 7.96
CA ARG A 85 1.34 6.03 8.12
C ARG A 85 0.84 4.72 7.51
N LEU A 86 1.34 4.31 6.35
CA LEU A 86 1.00 3.03 5.74
C LEU A 86 1.40 1.86 6.64
N ALA A 87 2.66 1.83 7.09
CA ALA A 87 3.19 0.73 7.88
C ALA A 87 2.41 0.52 9.19
N ILE A 88 2.14 1.61 9.90
CA ILE A 88 1.35 1.57 11.13
C ILE A 88 -0.10 1.17 10.86
N GLY A 89 -0.70 1.62 9.76
CA GLY A 89 -2.05 1.22 9.37
C GLY A 89 -2.17 -0.29 9.16
N ILE A 90 -1.20 -0.89 8.47
CA ILE A 90 -1.16 -2.35 8.24
C ILE A 90 -1.02 -3.09 9.57
N VAL A 91 -0.04 -2.71 10.41
CA VAL A 91 0.18 -3.39 11.71
C VAL A 91 -1.04 -3.25 12.63
N GLN A 92 -1.67 -2.08 12.67
CA GLN A 92 -2.90 -1.86 13.42
C GLN A 92 -4.05 -2.72 12.89
N ALA A 93 -4.20 -2.84 11.57
CA ALA A 93 -5.23 -3.67 10.96
C ALA A 93 -5.07 -5.14 11.36
N LEU A 94 -3.86 -5.70 11.30
CA LEU A 94 -3.61 -7.09 11.70
C LEU A 94 -3.89 -7.32 13.21
N SER A 95 -3.59 -6.34 14.05
CA SER A 95 -3.85 -6.41 15.48
C SER A 95 -5.34 -6.29 15.82
N GLN A 96 -6.08 -5.40 15.14
CA GLN A 96 -7.49 -5.14 15.42
C GLN A 96 -8.42 -6.16 14.75
N TYR A 97 -8.04 -6.67 13.58
CA TYR A 97 -8.81 -7.61 12.77
C TYR A 97 -8.15 -8.99 12.78
N ALA A 98 -8.00 -9.56 13.97
CA ALA A 98 -7.24 -10.78 14.23
C ALA A 98 -7.89 -12.07 13.70
N THR A 99 -9.14 -12.03 13.23
CA THR A 99 -9.81 -13.20 12.63
C THR A 99 -9.97 -13.03 11.13
N GLU A 100 -10.05 -14.16 10.41
CA GLU A 100 -10.24 -14.18 8.97
C GLU A 100 -11.43 -13.30 8.53
N SER A 101 -12.60 -13.48 9.15
CA SER A 101 -13.80 -12.72 8.79
C SER A 101 -13.64 -11.21 9.02
N SER A 102 -12.94 -10.83 10.09
CA SER A 102 -12.72 -9.43 10.43
C SER A 102 -11.73 -8.77 9.47
N LEU A 103 -10.64 -9.46 9.12
CA LEU A 103 -9.67 -8.95 8.17
C LEU A 103 -10.25 -8.91 6.76
N HIS A 104 -11.03 -9.91 6.38
CA HIS A 104 -11.79 -9.92 5.12
C HIS A 104 -12.70 -8.69 5.03
N SER A 105 -13.51 -8.45 6.07
CA SER A 105 -14.40 -7.28 6.11
C SER A 105 -13.65 -5.96 6.04
N TRP A 106 -12.50 -5.84 6.69
CA TRP A 106 -11.66 -4.65 6.62
C TRP A 106 -11.08 -4.41 5.22
N ILE A 107 -10.51 -5.45 4.59
CA ILE A 107 -10.00 -5.36 3.22
C ILE A 107 -11.12 -4.96 2.26
N SER A 108 -12.33 -5.52 2.40
CA SER A 108 -13.49 -5.11 1.59
C SER A 108 -13.86 -3.64 1.78
N GLN A 109 -13.76 -3.10 3.00
CA GLN A 109 -13.97 -1.67 3.26
C GLN A 109 -12.91 -0.80 2.57
N LEU A 110 -11.63 -1.20 2.62
CA LEU A 110 -10.55 -0.51 1.91
C LEU A 110 -10.79 -0.50 0.40
N LEU A 111 -11.21 -1.62 -0.18
CA LEU A 111 -11.50 -1.73 -1.61
C LEU A 111 -12.70 -0.86 -2.02
N ASN A 112 -13.74 -0.77 -1.20
CA ASN A 112 -14.88 0.10 -1.45
C ASN A 112 -14.51 1.59 -1.35
N ALA A 113 -13.67 1.95 -0.39
CA ALA A 113 -13.14 3.30 -0.24
C ALA A 113 -12.25 3.68 -1.43
N LEU A 114 -11.39 2.76 -1.88
CA LEU A 114 -10.58 2.89 -3.08
C LEU A 114 -11.44 3.14 -4.32
N ASP A 115 -12.41 2.27 -4.60
CA ASP A 115 -13.30 2.41 -5.76
C ASP A 115 -14.04 3.76 -5.76
N SER A 116 -14.54 4.18 -4.60
CA SER A 116 -15.22 5.47 -4.44
C SER A 116 -14.27 6.66 -4.69
N ALA A 117 -13.05 6.60 -4.14
CA ALA A 117 -12.05 7.64 -4.28
C ALA A 117 -11.54 7.75 -5.73
N SER A 118 -11.23 6.63 -6.38
CA SER A 118 -10.80 6.59 -7.78
C SER A 118 -11.87 7.18 -8.71
N LYS A 119 -13.13 6.77 -8.58
CA LYS A 119 -14.24 7.33 -9.39
C LYS A 119 -14.41 8.83 -9.19
N ALA A 120 -14.29 9.30 -7.96
CA ALA A 120 -14.39 10.72 -7.65
C ALA A 120 -13.21 11.52 -8.21
N ASN A 121 -11.98 10.97 -8.15
CA ASN A 121 -10.79 11.58 -8.73
C ASN A 121 -10.85 11.64 -10.25
N GLU A 122 -11.25 10.56 -10.91
CA GLU A 122 -11.47 10.53 -12.37
C GLU A 122 -12.49 11.60 -12.80
N SER A 123 -13.63 11.66 -12.11
CA SER A 123 -14.68 12.63 -12.38
C SER A 123 -14.19 14.08 -12.20
N ALA A 124 -13.42 14.36 -11.15
CA ALA A 124 -12.84 15.68 -10.89
C ALA A 124 -11.76 16.04 -11.92
N ALA A 125 -10.87 15.09 -12.24
CA ALA A 125 -9.81 15.28 -13.22
C ALA A 125 -10.39 15.62 -14.61
N GLU A 126 -11.45 14.94 -15.02
CA GLU A 126 -12.16 15.23 -16.27
C GLU A 126 -12.85 16.61 -16.22
N ALA A 127 -13.64 16.87 -15.17
CA ALA A 127 -14.43 18.09 -15.04
C ALA A 127 -13.56 19.36 -15.02
N TYR A 128 -12.38 19.30 -14.40
CA TYR A 128 -11.48 20.43 -14.23
C TYR A 128 -10.23 20.38 -15.11
N LYS A 129 -10.13 19.37 -15.99
CA LYS A 129 -8.99 19.14 -16.91
C LYS A 129 -7.66 19.11 -16.16
N LEU A 130 -7.63 18.34 -15.08
CA LEU A 130 -6.45 18.21 -14.24
C LEU A 130 -5.40 17.33 -14.92
N ASP A 131 -4.15 17.77 -14.94
CA ASP A 131 -3.01 17.04 -15.47
C ASP A 131 -2.24 16.38 -14.32
N LEU A 132 -2.70 15.19 -13.94
CA LEU A 132 -2.08 14.37 -12.90
C LEU A 132 -0.92 13.51 -13.44
N ALA A 133 -0.81 13.38 -14.77
CA ALA A 133 0.17 12.52 -15.44
C ALA A 133 1.50 13.24 -15.71
N ALA A 134 1.50 14.56 -15.81
CA ALA A 134 2.71 15.35 -16.05
C ALA A 134 3.72 15.38 -14.89
N GLY A 135 3.47 14.63 -13.80
CA GLY A 135 4.37 14.54 -12.64
C GLY A 135 4.43 15.82 -11.79
N GLY A 136 3.52 16.77 -12.02
CA GLY A 136 3.40 18.01 -11.24
C GLY A 136 2.81 17.80 -9.84
N SER A 137 2.87 18.86 -9.03
CA SER A 137 2.25 18.90 -7.69
C SER A 137 0.74 18.72 -7.77
N ILE A 138 0.22 17.72 -7.05
CA ILE A 138 -1.22 17.42 -7.00
C ILE A 138 -1.95 18.55 -6.26
N VAL A 139 -1.33 19.09 -5.21
CA VAL A 139 -1.92 20.18 -4.41
C VAL A 139 -2.07 21.46 -5.25
N LYS A 140 -1.07 21.81 -6.05
CA LYS A 140 -1.16 22.95 -6.98
C LYS A 140 -2.16 22.71 -8.09
N GLU A 141 -2.19 21.50 -8.64
CA GLU A 141 -3.12 21.17 -9.72
C GLU A 141 -4.58 21.27 -9.25
N ALA A 142 -4.85 20.89 -7.99
CA ALA A 142 -6.15 21.06 -7.36
C ALA A 142 -6.61 22.52 -7.29
N GLU A 143 -5.72 23.52 -7.37
CA GLU A 143 -6.11 24.94 -7.37
C GLU A 143 -7.03 25.32 -8.54
N LYS A 144 -7.02 24.55 -9.63
CA LYS A 144 -7.94 24.70 -10.78
C LYS A 144 -9.39 24.44 -10.40
N ILE A 145 -9.66 23.71 -9.33
CA ILE A 145 -11.01 23.47 -8.80
C ILE A 145 -11.46 24.75 -8.07
N PRO A 146 -12.54 25.43 -8.53
CA PRO A 146 -12.88 26.76 -8.01
C PRO A 146 -13.35 26.76 -6.55
N SER A 147 -14.00 25.67 -6.11
CA SER A 147 -14.57 25.60 -4.77
C SER A 147 -13.57 25.05 -3.76
N ALA A 148 -13.41 25.72 -2.61
CA ALA A 148 -12.55 25.24 -1.53
C ALA A 148 -12.96 23.86 -1.00
N ARG A 149 -14.28 23.60 -0.98
CA ARG A 149 -14.84 22.29 -0.63
C ARG A 149 -14.44 21.22 -1.64
N GLY A 150 -14.63 21.46 -2.94
CA GLY A 150 -14.27 20.52 -3.99
C GLY A 150 -12.76 20.22 -4.02
N ARG A 151 -11.91 21.23 -3.79
CA ARG A 151 -10.46 21.03 -3.63
C ARG A 151 -10.13 20.07 -2.51
N ARG A 152 -10.75 20.28 -1.35
CA ARG A 152 -10.53 19.43 -0.18
C ARG A 152 -11.00 18.00 -0.44
N GLU A 153 -12.17 17.83 -1.03
CA GLU A 153 -12.72 16.52 -1.36
C GLU A 153 -11.82 15.78 -2.35
N PHE A 154 -11.36 16.45 -3.41
CA PHE A 154 -10.40 15.89 -4.37
C PHE A 154 -9.09 15.45 -3.71
N LEU A 155 -8.45 16.31 -2.92
CA LEU A 155 -7.18 15.97 -2.27
C LEU A 155 -7.32 14.84 -1.23
N ILE A 156 -8.45 14.78 -0.51
CA ILE A 156 -8.76 13.63 0.36
C ILE A 156 -8.88 12.35 -0.46
N ASN A 157 -9.57 12.39 -1.60
CA ASN A 157 -9.72 11.22 -2.46
C ASN A 157 -8.37 10.81 -3.07
N CYS A 158 -7.49 11.72 -3.47
CA CYS A 158 -6.13 11.36 -3.92
C CYS A 158 -5.32 10.64 -2.82
N TRP A 159 -5.44 11.11 -1.58
CA TRP A 159 -4.82 10.44 -0.44
C TRP A 159 -5.40 9.05 -0.21
N LEU A 160 -6.74 8.93 -0.17
CA LEU A 160 -7.43 7.67 0.07
C LEU A 160 -7.15 6.65 -1.03
N GLU A 161 -7.18 7.05 -2.29
CA GLU A 161 -6.86 6.18 -3.43
C GLU A 161 -5.45 5.59 -3.28
N THR A 162 -4.46 6.42 -2.96
CA THR A 162 -3.08 5.95 -2.81
C THR A 162 -2.91 5.06 -1.59
N LEU A 163 -3.43 5.49 -0.43
CA LEU A 163 -3.31 4.74 0.83
C LEU A 163 -4.03 3.40 0.76
N CYS A 164 -5.29 3.37 0.31
CA CYS A 164 -6.08 2.15 0.23
C CYS A 164 -5.51 1.18 -0.82
N THR A 165 -4.95 1.69 -1.92
CA THR A 165 -4.24 0.88 -2.91
C THR A 165 -3.06 0.14 -2.27
N ALA A 166 -2.27 0.84 -1.45
CA ALA A 166 -1.11 0.26 -0.78
C ALA A 166 -1.53 -0.72 0.33
N GLU A 167 -2.44 -0.30 1.22
CA GLU A 167 -2.92 -1.13 2.34
C GLU A 167 -3.59 -2.43 1.84
N ALA A 168 -4.52 -2.33 0.87
CA ALA A 168 -5.24 -3.50 0.35
C ALA A 168 -4.30 -4.49 -0.35
N ARG A 169 -3.20 -4.02 -0.97
CA ARG A 169 -2.19 -4.89 -1.56
C ARG A 169 -1.44 -5.72 -0.54
N VAL A 170 -0.88 -5.04 0.46
CA VAL A 170 -0.09 -5.74 1.49
C VAL A 170 -0.98 -6.64 2.32
N LEU A 171 -2.15 -6.14 2.74
CA LEU A 171 -3.11 -6.93 3.52
C LEU A 171 -3.71 -8.09 2.73
N GLY A 172 -3.99 -7.92 1.44
CA GLY A 172 -4.46 -9.01 0.58
C GLY A 172 -3.43 -10.13 0.40
N TRP A 173 -2.14 -9.78 0.34
CA TRP A 173 -1.06 -10.76 0.33
C TRP A 173 -0.92 -11.47 1.69
N LEU A 174 -0.88 -10.70 2.79
CA LEU A 174 -0.82 -11.26 4.14
C LEU A 174 -2.02 -12.16 4.45
N TYR A 175 -3.22 -11.80 4.00
CA TYR A 175 -4.42 -12.61 4.11
C TYR A 175 -4.19 -14.01 3.51
N LYS A 176 -3.61 -14.07 2.31
CA LYS A 176 -3.28 -15.34 1.66
C LYS A 176 -2.29 -16.15 2.48
N GLU A 177 -1.26 -15.52 3.02
CA GLU A 177 -0.25 -16.22 3.80
C GLU A 177 -0.76 -16.72 5.17
N PHE A 178 -1.74 -16.01 5.74
CA PHE A 178 -2.35 -16.35 7.03
C PHE A 178 -3.37 -17.49 6.89
N TYR A 179 -4.17 -17.48 5.82
CA TYR A 179 -5.33 -18.37 5.67
C TYR A 179 -5.19 -19.42 4.56
N GLY A 180 -4.12 -19.36 3.77
CA GLY A 180 -3.78 -20.35 2.75
C GLY A 180 -4.56 -20.21 1.44
N HIS A 181 -5.38 -19.16 1.27
CA HIS A 181 -6.10 -18.87 0.04
C HIS A 181 -6.17 -17.36 -0.23
N PRO A 182 -6.21 -16.93 -1.50
CA PRO A 182 -6.28 -15.52 -1.84
C PRO A 182 -7.56 -14.87 -1.29
N PHE A 183 -7.48 -13.58 -1.00
CA PHE A 183 -8.64 -12.75 -0.73
C PHE A 183 -9.57 -12.73 -1.95
N ALA A 184 -10.88 -12.89 -1.71
CA ALA A 184 -11.93 -12.77 -2.72
C ALA A 184 -12.97 -11.73 -2.25
N PRO A 185 -13.13 -10.59 -2.95
CA PRO A 185 -14.09 -9.56 -2.59
C PRO A 185 -15.56 -9.97 -2.77
#